data_AF-A0A7G2JYW1-F1
#
_entry.id   AF-A0A7G2JYW1-F1
#
_cell.length_a   1.000
_cell.length_b   1.000
_cell.length_c   1.000
_cell.angle_alpha   90.00
_cell.angle_beta   90.00
_cell.angle_gamma   90.00
#
_symmetry.space_group_name_H-M   'P 1'
#
loop_
_entity.id
_entity.type
_entity.pdbx_description
1 polymer ?
#
loop_
_entity_poly.entity_id
_entity_poly.type
_entity_poly.pdbx_seq_one_letter_code
_entity_poly.pdbx_strand_id
1 'polypeptide(L)'
;NWESRKRVGKGGGKEYALSSMPQALQDEIRNKFAVSIVKAKPKSLPADLRQVELKTLTEKQREVAGARMALVAQVAQLEQAQPRYKAIKFFCEQIKHGGISSDLMRLVEIANNKKGKNRTLCDRTLNQWVLDYEKADTPEERLKALAPMQRVAKKAEEI
;
A
#
# COMPACT_ATOMS: atom_id res chain seq x y z
N ASN A 1 -45.47 -4.44 -7.39
CA ASN A 1 -44.98 -4.83 -8.72
C ASN A 1 -43.49 -4.56 -8.80
N TRP A 2 -42.66 -5.57 -9.06
CA TRP A 2 -41.22 -5.39 -9.21
C TRP A 2 -40.91 -4.68 -10.53
N GLU A 3 -40.02 -3.69 -10.47
CA GLU A 3 -39.59 -2.96 -11.65
C GLU A 3 -38.68 -3.87 -12.49
N SER A 4 -39.03 -4.04 -13.76
CA SER A 4 -38.34 -4.98 -14.65
C SER A 4 -38.03 -4.37 -16.01
N ARG A 5 -36.88 -4.71 -16.57
CA ARG A 5 -36.48 -4.34 -17.94
C ARG A 5 -36.08 -5.57 -18.74
N LYS A 6 -36.20 -5.51 -20.06
CA LYS A 6 -35.75 -6.61 -20.94
C LYS A 6 -34.22 -6.65 -20.96
N ARG A 7 -33.65 -7.85 -20.93
CA ARG A 7 -32.20 -8.07 -21.06
C ARG A 7 -31.74 -7.68 -22.46
N VAL A 8 -30.60 -7.01 -22.55
CA VAL A 8 -29.96 -6.64 -23.82
C VAL A 8 -28.68 -7.45 -23.97
N GLY A 9 -28.47 -8.07 -25.13
CA GLY A 9 -27.21 -8.76 -25.47
C GLY A 9 -27.05 -10.23 -25.02
N LYS A 10 -27.96 -10.80 -24.21
CA LYS A 10 -27.97 -12.23 -23.86
C LYS A 10 -29.39 -12.76 -23.58
N GLY A 11 -30.00 -13.44 -24.55
CA GLY A 11 -31.27 -14.17 -24.41
C GLY A 11 -32.50 -13.31 -24.06
N GLY A 12 -33.72 -13.82 -24.31
CA GLY A 12 -34.98 -13.07 -24.20
C GLY A 12 -35.54 -12.79 -22.80
N GLY A 13 -34.72 -12.77 -21.74
CA GLY A 13 -35.16 -12.63 -20.35
C GLY A 13 -35.40 -11.19 -19.87
N LYS A 14 -35.80 -11.04 -18.60
CA LYS A 14 -35.94 -9.74 -17.89
C LYS A 14 -34.94 -9.63 -16.73
N GLU A 15 -34.52 -8.40 -16.41
CA GLU A 15 -33.76 -8.05 -15.21
C GLU A 15 -34.67 -7.23 -14.28
N TYR A 16 -34.49 -7.37 -12.97
CA TYR A 16 -35.31 -6.70 -11.97
C TYR A 16 -34.46 -5.76 -11.11
N ALA A 17 -34.99 -4.59 -10.79
CA ALA A 17 -34.31 -3.63 -9.92
C ALA A 17 -34.36 -4.10 -8.46
N LEU A 18 -33.19 -4.22 -7.80
CA LEU A 18 -33.09 -4.72 -6.42
C LEU A 18 -33.92 -3.88 -5.43
N SER A 19 -33.92 -2.56 -5.60
CA SER A 19 -34.67 -1.61 -4.76
C SER A 19 -36.19 -1.76 -4.87
N SER A 20 -36.69 -2.37 -5.95
CA SER A 20 -38.13 -2.55 -6.17
C SER A 20 -38.68 -3.86 -5.57
N MET A 21 -37.81 -4.70 -5.02
CA MET A 21 -38.17 -5.98 -4.40
C MET A 21 -38.45 -5.82 -2.89
N PRO A 22 -39.26 -6.68 -2.25
CA PRO A 22 -39.48 -6.69 -0.81
C PRO A 22 -38.18 -6.83 -0.03
N GLN A 23 -38.10 -6.20 1.15
CA GLN A 23 -36.89 -6.16 1.97
C GLN A 23 -36.33 -7.55 2.28
N ALA A 24 -37.19 -8.51 2.63
CA ALA A 24 -36.79 -9.89 2.88
C ALA A 24 -36.04 -10.53 1.69
N LEU A 25 -36.48 -10.24 0.45
CA LEU A 25 -35.83 -10.77 -0.75
C LEU A 25 -34.53 -10.02 -1.06
N GLN A 26 -34.48 -8.71 -0.79
CA GLN A 26 -33.24 -7.94 -0.91
C GLN A 26 -32.15 -8.47 0.03
N ASP A 27 -32.54 -8.75 1.28
CA ASP A 27 -31.63 -9.25 2.31
C ASP A 27 -31.13 -10.65 1.97
N GLU A 28 -32.00 -11.52 1.45
CA GLU A 28 -31.59 -12.85 1.00
C GLU A 28 -30.65 -12.80 -0.22
N ILE A 29 -30.91 -11.92 -1.20
CA ILE A 29 -30.01 -11.70 -2.35
C ILE A 29 -28.65 -11.18 -1.88
N ARG A 30 -28.64 -10.20 -0.97
CA ARG A 30 -27.40 -9.65 -0.38
C ARG A 30 -26.63 -10.71 0.41
N ASN A 31 -27.32 -11.52 1.21
CA ASN A 31 -26.71 -12.61 1.96
C ASN A 31 -26.11 -13.66 1.03
N LYS A 32 -26.84 -14.11 0.00
CA LYS A 32 -26.30 -15.06 -1.00
C LYS A 32 -25.09 -14.48 -1.73
N PHE A 33 -25.13 -13.20 -2.08
CA PHE A 33 -24.00 -12.51 -2.69
C PHE A 33 -22.81 -12.41 -1.75
N ALA A 34 -23.00 -12.02 -0.49
CA ALA A 34 -21.96 -11.96 0.54
C ALA A 34 -21.34 -13.34 0.81
N VAL A 35 -22.16 -14.38 0.96
CA VAL A 35 -21.70 -15.78 1.08
C VAL A 35 -20.93 -16.21 -0.16
N SER A 36 -21.38 -15.84 -1.35
CA SER A 36 -20.67 -16.13 -2.59
C SER A 36 -19.31 -15.41 -2.67
N ILE A 37 -19.20 -14.17 -2.19
CA ILE A 37 -17.93 -13.43 -2.13
C ILE A 37 -16.98 -14.05 -1.12
N VAL A 38 -17.47 -14.38 0.08
CA VAL A 38 -16.66 -15.02 1.13
C VAL A 38 -16.19 -16.40 0.69
N LYS A 39 -17.08 -17.20 0.08
CA LYS A 39 -16.76 -18.52 -0.48
C LYS A 39 -15.82 -18.43 -1.68
N ALA A 40 -15.99 -17.40 -2.53
CA ALA A 40 -15.08 -17.10 -3.62
C ALA A 40 -13.70 -16.64 -3.15
N LYS A 41 -13.51 -16.42 -1.83
CA LYS A 41 -12.37 -15.75 -1.18
C LYS A 41 -11.99 -14.51 -1.99
N PRO A 42 -12.30 -13.27 -1.57
CA PRO A 42 -11.67 -12.12 -2.23
C PRO A 42 -10.18 -12.44 -2.27
N LYS A 43 -9.60 -12.55 -3.48
CA LYS A 43 -8.19 -12.85 -3.68
C LYS A 43 -7.50 -11.84 -2.79
N SER A 44 -7.06 -12.28 -1.61
CA SER A 44 -6.33 -11.40 -0.71
C SER A 44 -5.22 -10.85 -1.60
N LEU A 45 -5.00 -9.54 -1.54
CA LEU A 45 -3.74 -8.99 -2.02
C LEU A 45 -2.67 -9.98 -1.55
N PRO A 46 -1.92 -10.63 -2.47
CA PRO A 46 -1.24 -11.87 -2.16
C PRO A 46 -0.47 -11.68 -0.86
N ALA A 47 -0.82 -12.46 0.17
CA ALA A 47 -0.09 -12.44 1.43
C ALA A 47 1.41 -12.77 1.19
N ASP A 48 1.70 -13.38 0.03
CA ASP A 48 3.03 -13.64 -0.52
C ASP A 48 3.85 -12.38 -0.84
N LEU A 49 3.24 -11.20 -0.86
CA LEU A 49 3.97 -9.93 -0.96
C LEU A 49 4.76 -9.59 0.32
N ARG A 50 4.50 -10.26 1.44
CA ARG A 50 5.13 -10.00 2.75
C ARG A 50 6.13 -11.06 3.20
N GLN A 51 6.39 -12.08 2.39
CA GLN A 51 7.40 -13.07 2.71
C GLN A 51 8.75 -12.70 2.09
N VAL A 52 9.27 -11.55 2.50
CA VAL A 52 10.71 -11.30 2.38
C VAL A 52 11.38 -12.16 3.46
N GLU A 53 11.82 -13.36 3.11
CA GLU A 53 12.73 -14.08 4.01
C GLU A 53 14.02 -13.26 4.17
N LEU A 54 14.52 -13.08 5.39
CA LEU A 54 15.72 -12.27 5.66
C LEU A 54 16.94 -12.78 4.86
N LYS A 55 16.95 -14.07 4.52
CA LYS A 55 17.98 -14.73 3.70
C LYS A 55 17.90 -14.40 2.20
N THR A 56 16.79 -13.82 1.72
CA THR A 56 16.58 -13.50 0.30
C THR A 56 16.70 -12.01 -0.04
N LEU A 57 17.03 -11.16 0.95
CA LEU A 57 17.31 -9.75 0.72
C LEU A 57 18.65 -9.55 0.00
N THR A 58 18.59 -9.08 -1.24
CA THR A 58 19.77 -8.61 -1.97
C THR A 58 20.44 -7.45 -1.22
N GLU A 59 21.76 -7.29 -1.40
CA GLU A 59 22.53 -6.20 -0.76
C GLU A 59 21.89 -4.83 -1.02
N LYS A 60 21.42 -4.62 -2.26
CA LYS A 60 20.71 -3.40 -2.66
C LYS A 60 19.41 -3.17 -1.89
N GLN A 61 18.66 -4.23 -1.57
CA GLN A 61 17.43 -4.09 -0.77
C GLN A 61 17.75 -3.74 0.69
N ARG A 62 18.85 -4.28 1.23
CA ARG A 62 19.35 -3.92 2.57
C ARG A 62 19.82 -2.47 2.62
N GLU A 63 20.53 -2.00 1.60
CA GLU A 63 20.95 -0.61 1.48
C GLU A 63 19.74 0.36 1.46
N VAL A 64 18.71 0.04 0.66
CA VAL A 64 17.47 0.84 0.60
C VAL A 64 16.71 0.80 1.93
N ALA A 65 16.63 -0.36 2.58
CA ALA A 65 15.98 -0.49 3.88
C ALA A 65 16.73 0.31 4.96
N GLY A 66 18.07 0.24 4.99
CA GLY A 66 18.91 1.02 5.89
C GLY A 66 18.74 2.53 5.69
N ALA A 67 18.67 2.98 4.43
CA ALA A 67 18.39 4.38 4.12
C ALA A 67 17.00 4.81 4.62
N ARG A 68 15.96 3.98 4.46
CA ARG A 68 14.62 4.25 5.00
C ARG A 68 14.60 4.31 6.53
N MET A 69 15.33 3.42 7.19
CA MET A 69 15.48 3.43 8.66
C MET A 69 16.14 4.72 9.14
N ALA A 70 17.18 5.19 8.45
CA ALA A 70 17.84 6.46 8.78
C ALA A 70 16.87 7.65 8.65
N LEU A 71 16.04 7.68 7.60
CA LEU A 71 15.01 8.73 7.45
C LEU A 71 13.93 8.66 8.53
N VAL A 72 13.48 7.46 8.91
CA VAL A 72 12.52 7.29 10.02
C VAL A 72 13.13 7.78 11.34
N ALA A 73 14.41 7.52 11.61
CA ALA A 73 15.08 8.03 12.78
C ALA A 73 15.15 9.57 12.80
N GLN A 74 15.38 10.21 11.65
CA GLN A 74 15.33 11.68 11.53
C GLN A 74 13.92 12.22 11.81
N VAL A 75 12.88 11.56 11.32
CA VAL A 75 11.49 11.93 11.63
C VAL A 75 11.21 11.77 13.13
N ALA A 76 11.66 10.67 13.75
CA ALA A 76 11.48 10.43 15.18
C ALA A 76 12.17 11.50 16.04
N GLN A 77 13.33 12.03 15.62
CA GLN A 77 13.97 13.18 16.27
C GLN A 77 13.11 14.45 16.17
N LEU A 78 12.56 14.73 14.99
CA LEU A 78 11.65 15.86 14.80
C LEU A 78 10.35 15.70 15.61
N GLU A 79 9.87 14.47 15.80
CA GLU A 79 8.68 14.16 16.60
C GLU A 79 8.81 14.54 18.09
N GLN A 80 10.05 14.63 18.61
CA GLN A 80 10.27 15.08 20.00
C GLN A 80 9.87 16.55 20.22
N ALA A 81 9.92 17.37 19.16
CA ALA A 81 9.62 18.80 19.23
C ALA A 81 8.26 19.18 18.63
N GLN A 82 7.63 18.28 17.85
CA GLN A 82 6.38 18.57 17.15
C GLN A 82 5.60 17.30 16.79
N PRO A 83 4.28 17.38 16.57
CA PRO A 83 3.49 16.22 16.16
C PRO A 83 3.96 15.61 14.83
N ARG A 84 3.86 14.28 14.70
CA ARG A 84 4.21 13.48 13.52
C ARG A 84 3.87 14.12 12.17
N TYR A 85 2.62 14.51 11.98
CA TYR A 85 2.17 15.06 10.70
C TYR A 85 2.94 16.33 10.32
N LYS A 86 3.32 17.14 11.31
CA LYS A 86 4.07 18.39 11.13
C LYS A 86 5.56 18.10 10.89
N ALA A 87 6.13 17.15 11.63
CA ALA A 87 7.50 16.66 11.42
C ALA A 87 7.71 16.13 9.99
N ILE A 88 6.80 15.25 9.54
CA ILE A 88 6.83 14.65 8.20
C ILE A 88 6.68 15.73 7.12
N LYS A 89 5.70 16.63 7.27
CA LYS A 89 5.47 17.70 6.30
C LYS A 89 6.68 18.63 6.18
N PHE A 90 7.22 19.06 7.32
CA PHE A 90 8.42 19.89 7.38
C PHE A 90 9.61 19.21 6.70
N PHE A 91 9.84 17.93 7.00
CA PHE A 91 10.94 17.18 6.40
C PHE A 91 10.77 17.02 4.88
N CYS A 92 9.57 16.71 4.40
CA CYS A 92 9.27 16.64 2.97
C CYS A 92 9.42 18.00 2.25
N GLU A 93 9.09 19.11 2.91
CA GLU A 93 9.34 20.47 2.40
C GLU A 93 10.84 20.75 2.32
N GLN A 94 11.63 20.42 3.35
CA GLN A 94 13.08 20.60 3.34
C GLN A 94 13.76 19.80 2.20
N ILE A 95 13.31 18.57 1.94
CA ILE A 95 13.79 17.77 0.81
C ILE A 95 13.48 18.45 -0.53
N LYS A 96 12.26 18.99 -0.70
CA LYS A 96 11.84 19.65 -1.96
C LYS A 96 12.65 20.90 -2.26
N HIS A 97 12.98 21.68 -1.22
CA HIS A 97 13.72 22.92 -1.35
C HIS A 97 15.25 22.74 -1.28
N GLY A 98 15.74 21.51 -1.11
CA GLY A 98 17.17 21.24 -0.97
C GLY A 98 17.77 21.80 0.33
N GLY A 99 16.95 22.02 1.35
CA GLY A 99 17.36 22.55 2.67
C GLY A 99 17.98 21.51 3.60
N ILE A 100 18.27 20.30 3.10
CA ILE A 100 18.91 19.23 3.85
C ILE A 100 20.37 19.03 3.42
N SER A 101 21.19 18.46 4.30
CA SER A 101 22.59 18.17 3.98
C SER A 101 22.73 17.24 2.77
N SER A 102 23.85 17.35 2.05
CA SER A 102 24.16 16.51 0.88
C SER A 102 24.08 15.02 1.19
N ASP A 103 24.56 14.62 2.37
CA ASP A 103 24.55 13.24 2.82
C ASP A 103 23.12 12.73 3.05
N LEU A 104 22.25 13.59 3.62
CA LEU A 104 20.86 13.25 3.83
C LEU A 104 20.09 13.18 2.50
N MET A 105 20.42 14.05 1.55
CA MET A 105 19.84 14.01 0.21
C MET A 105 20.20 12.70 -0.51
N ARG A 106 21.46 12.25 -0.38
CA ARG A 106 21.90 10.94 -0.90
C ARG A 106 21.11 9.78 -0.28
N LEU A 107 20.84 9.82 1.03
CA LEU A 107 20.00 8.81 1.69
C LEU A 107 18.56 8.84 1.18
N VAL A 108 18.00 10.02 0.90
CA VAL A 108 16.65 10.14 0.31
C VAL A 108 16.60 9.51 -1.09
N GLU A 109 17.63 9.71 -1.91
CA GLU A 109 17.72 9.10 -3.24
C GLU A 109 17.77 7.55 -3.16
N ILE A 110 18.62 7.03 -2.27
CA ILE A 110 18.74 5.59 -2.01
C ILE A 110 17.39 5.03 -1.50
N ALA A 111 16.77 5.66 -0.50
CA ALA A 111 15.52 5.21 0.11
C ALA A 111 14.34 5.17 -0.88
N ASN A 112 14.28 6.14 -1.80
CA ASN A 112 13.22 6.21 -2.80
C ASN A 112 13.34 5.08 -3.84
N ASN A 113 14.56 4.66 -4.20
CA ASN A 113 14.84 3.55 -5.12
C ASN A 113 14.05 3.62 -6.45
N LYS A 114 13.71 4.84 -6.92
CA LYS A 114 12.97 5.07 -8.16
C LYS A 114 13.91 5.54 -9.26
N LYS A 115 13.77 4.98 -10.46
CA LYS A 115 14.40 5.50 -11.67
C LYS A 115 13.70 6.80 -12.08
N GLY A 116 14.40 7.93 -11.97
CA GLY A 116 13.95 9.25 -12.45
C GLY A 116 14.26 10.38 -11.47
N LYS A 117 14.90 11.45 -11.96
CA LYS A 117 15.41 12.59 -11.16
C LYS A 117 14.34 13.47 -10.51
N ASN A 118 13.07 13.36 -10.92
CA ASN A 118 12.00 14.32 -10.55
C ASN A 118 10.97 13.80 -9.54
N ARG A 119 11.22 12.69 -8.83
CA ARG A 119 10.25 12.16 -7.85
C ARG A 119 10.74 12.38 -6.44
N THR A 120 10.37 13.51 -5.84
CA THR A 120 10.56 13.81 -4.43
C THR A 120 9.77 12.86 -3.52
N LEU A 121 10.26 12.60 -2.31
CA LEU A 121 9.58 11.79 -1.31
C LEU A 121 8.28 12.48 -0.88
N CYS A 122 7.17 11.74 -0.83
CA CYS A 122 5.88 12.28 -0.39
C CYS A 122 5.55 11.88 1.05
N ASP A 123 4.79 12.75 1.71
CA ASP A 123 4.41 12.68 3.12
C ASP A 123 3.78 11.32 3.47
N ARG A 124 2.88 10.82 2.60
CA ARG A 124 2.23 9.52 2.78
C ARG A 124 3.22 8.36 2.80
N THR A 125 4.24 8.39 1.94
CA THR A 125 5.24 7.32 1.87
C THR A 125 6.09 7.30 3.13
N LEU A 126 6.53 8.48 3.56
CA LEU A 126 7.33 8.62 4.77
C LEU A 126 6.54 8.20 6.02
N ASN A 127 5.27 8.61 6.12
CA ASN A 127 4.39 8.19 7.20
C ASN A 127 4.19 6.66 7.21
N GLN A 128 4.05 6.03 6.04
CA GLN A 128 3.94 4.58 5.96
C GLN A 128 5.20 3.88 6.49
N TRP A 129 6.40 4.39 6.17
CA TRP A 129 7.64 3.84 6.71
C TRP A 129 7.76 3.99 8.22
N VAL A 130 7.31 5.12 8.78
CA VAL A 130 7.26 5.29 10.25
C VAL A 130 6.35 4.23 10.88
N LEU A 131 5.14 4.04 10.34
CA LEU A 131 4.20 3.03 10.84
C LEU A 131 4.75 1.59 10.70
N ASP A 132 5.41 1.28 9.58
CA ASP A 132 6.01 -0.03 9.34
C ASP A 132 7.18 -0.29 10.30
N TYR A 133 7.94 0.75 10.67
CA TYR A 133 9.02 0.69 11.66
C TYR A 133 8.48 0.47 13.08
N GLU A 134 7.43 1.20 13.48
CA GLU A 134 6.81 1.07 14.81
C GLU A 134 6.13 -0.28 15.02
N LYS A 135 5.59 -0.86 13.94
CA LYS A 135 4.96 -2.18 13.99
C LYS A 135 5.97 -3.32 14.17
N ALA A 136 7.24 -3.10 13.87
CA ALA A 136 8.28 -4.11 13.92
C ALA A 136 9.07 -4.01 15.23
N ASP A 137 9.10 -5.12 15.97
CA ASP A 137 9.69 -5.17 17.31
C ASP A 137 11.20 -5.42 17.25
N THR A 138 11.66 -6.22 16.28
CA THR A 138 13.08 -6.56 16.12
C THR A 138 13.78 -5.74 15.02
N PRO A 139 15.10 -5.53 15.10
CA PRO A 139 15.87 -4.87 14.03
C PRO A 139 15.74 -5.57 12.68
N GLU A 140 15.66 -6.90 12.69
CA GLU A 140 15.52 -7.71 11.48
C GLU A 140 14.14 -7.52 10.84
N GLU A 141 13.07 -7.51 11.64
CA GLU A 141 11.72 -7.22 11.17
C GLU A 141 11.59 -5.80 10.62
N ARG A 142 12.27 -4.82 11.21
CA ARG A 142 12.31 -3.44 10.70
C ARG A 142 12.99 -3.38 9.34
N LEU A 143 14.11 -4.07 9.18
CA LEU A 143 14.82 -4.17 7.89
C LEU A 143 13.92 -4.81 6.84
N LYS A 144 13.21 -5.88 7.21
CA LYS A 144 12.27 -6.60 6.35
C LYS A 144 11.06 -5.73 5.96
N ALA A 145 10.47 -5.03 6.91
CA ALA A 145 9.30 -4.19 6.71
C ALA A 145 9.60 -2.99 5.80
N LEU A 146 10.81 -2.43 5.93
CA LEU A 146 11.25 -1.27 5.16
C LEU A 146 11.92 -1.63 3.84
N ALA A 147 12.20 -2.90 3.54
CA ALA A 147 12.78 -3.29 2.27
C ALA A 147 11.84 -2.98 1.08
N PRO A 148 12.38 -2.53 -0.06
CA PRO A 148 11.56 -2.30 -1.25
C PRO A 148 11.05 -3.64 -1.79
N MET A 149 9.73 -3.77 -1.91
CA MET A 149 9.11 -4.94 -2.50
C MET A 149 9.52 -5.09 -3.96
N GLN A 150 10.00 -6.28 -4.32
CA GLN A 150 10.10 -6.68 -5.72
C GLN A 150 8.67 -6.87 -6.24
N ARG A 151 8.23 -6.01 -7.15
CA ARG A 151 7.01 -6.31 -7.92
C ARG A 151 7.35 -7.52 -8.79
N VAL A 152 6.85 -8.69 -8.41
CA VAL A 152 6.79 -9.82 -9.32
C VAL A 152 5.88 -9.38 -10.45
N ALA A 153 6.44 -9.13 -11.64
CA ALA A 153 5.63 -8.89 -12.82
C ALA A 153 4.73 -10.13 -12.97
N LYS A 154 3.41 -9.94 -12.96
CA LYS A 154 2.51 -11.01 -13.39
C LYS A 154 2.92 -11.35 -14.81
N LYS A 155 3.50 -12.52 -15.04
CA LYS A 155 3.56 -13.07 -16.39
C LYS A 155 2.12 -13.11 -16.88
N ALA A 156 1.86 -12.39 -17.96
CA ALA A 156 0.63 -12.54 -18.71
C ALA A 156 0.71 -13.92 -19.39
N GLU A 157 0.35 -14.96 -18.66
CA GLU A 157 0.06 -16.25 -19.25
C GLU A 157 -1.47 -16.41 -19.24
N GLU A 158 -1.97 -16.64 -20.45
CA GLU A 158 -3.30 -17.12 -20.87
C GLU A 158 -4.44 -16.09 -20.97
N ILE A 159 -4.60 -15.56 -22.19
CA ILE A 159 -5.91 -15.30 -22.82
C ILE A 159 -6.14 -16.40 -23.85
#